data_AF-A0A9D6K033-F1
#
_entry.id   AF-A0A9D6K033-F1
#
_cell.length_a   1.000
_cell.length_b   1.000
_cell.length_c   1.000
_cell.angle_alpha   90.00
_cell.angle_beta   90.00
_cell.angle_gamma   90.00
#
_symmetry.space_group_name_H-M   'P 1'
#
loop_
_entity.id
_entity.type
_entity.pdbx_description
1 polymer ?
#
loop_
_entity_poly.entity_id
_entity_poly.type
_entity_poly.pdbx_seq_one_letter_code
_entity_poly.pdbx_strand_id
1 'polypeptide(L)'
;VLLERELDEMIHDYAHLLSHRGFTLQRYLELSGKSTEALRQELRPQAEERLRKSLSLQKLVEVEGISVEESEVDQEISELSAQLSSPKSGGDATQAEALRRALAQPESQRSIRSRLYGRKALERLVEIGLGGRAAALETPSAQEPAAVGK
;
A
#
# COMPACT_ATOMS: atom_id res chain seq x y z
N VAL A 1 16.94 16.26 -2.37
CA VAL A 1 15.97 16.11 -3.49
C VAL A 1 14.88 15.10 -3.17
N LEU A 2 15.17 13.85 -2.77
CA LEU A 2 14.12 12.86 -2.44
C LEU A 2 13.23 13.24 -1.24
N LEU A 3 13.81 13.71 -0.14
CA LEU A 3 13.04 14.15 1.03
C LEU A 3 12.15 15.36 0.72
N GLU A 4 12.64 16.28 -0.09
CA GLU A 4 11.84 17.45 -0.50
C GLU A 4 10.67 17.03 -1.39
N ARG A 5 10.87 16.04 -2.27
CA ARG A 5 9.78 15.47 -3.07
C ARG A 5 8.73 14.77 -2.20
N GLU A 6 9.14 13.99 -1.21
CA GLU A 6 8.22 13.36 -0.25
C GLU A 6 7.42 14.42 0.53
N LEU A 7 8.07 15.51 0.93
CA LEU A 7 7.40 16.65 1.58
C LEU A 7 6.39 17.32 0.66
N ASP A 8 6.73 17.52 -0.61
CA ASP A 8 5.82 18.11 -1.61
C ASP A 8 4.61 17.21 -1.83
N GLU A 9 4.82 15.90 -1.98
CA GLU A 9 3.75 14.90 -2.11
C GLU A 9 2.84 14.89 -0.86
N MET A 10 3.41 14.90 0.34
CA MET A 10 2.64 14.94 1.59
C MET A 10 1.82 16.23 1.74
N ILE A 11 2.34 17.37 1.32
CA ILE A 11 1.61 18.64 1.32
C ILE A 11 0.50 18.63 0.27
N HIS A 12 0.76 18.05 -0.90
CA HIS A 12 -0.22 17.89 -1.95
C HIS A 12 -1.40 17.00 -1.49
N ASP A 13 -1.12 15.86 -0.87
CA ASP A 13 -2.13 14.99 -0.26
C ASP A 13 -2.94 15.74 0.80
N TYR A 14 -2.27 16.52 1.64
CA TYR A 14 -2.92 17.33 2.66
C TYR A 14 -3.83 18.40 2.05
N ALA A 15 -3.39 19.08 0.99
CA ALA A 15 -4.19 20.05 0.24
C ALA A 15 -5.41 19.38 -0.40
N HIS A 16 -5.26 18.17 -0.95
CA HIS A 16 -6.39 17.40 -1.46
C HIS A 16 -7.40 17.09 -0.35
N LEU A 17 -6.96 16.59 0.81
CA LEU A 17 -7.84 16.30 1.94
C LEU A 17 -8.61 17.54 2.42
N LEU A 18 -7.96 18.71 2.42
CA LEU A 18 -8.61 19.98 2.75
C LEU A 18 -9.64 20.38 1.68
N SER A 19 -9.31 20.23 0.41
CA SER A 19 -10.20 20.56 -0.71
C SER A 19 -11.50 19.76 -0.64
N HIS A 20 -11.44 18.48 -0.26
CA HIS A 20 -12.63 17.64 -0.08
C HIS A 20 -13.55 18.13 1.04
N ARG A 21 -13.02 18.92 2.00
CA ARG A 21 -13.80 19.55 3.08
C ARG A 21 -14.20 20.99 2.78
N GLY A 22 -13.97 21.46 1.55
CA GLY A 22 -14.27 22.83 1.14
C GLY A 22 -13.25 23.88 1.59
N PHE A 23 -12.04 23.46 1.99
CA PHE A 23 -10.96 24.36 2.40
C PHE A 23 -9.81 24.35 1.40
N THR A 24 -9.10 25.48 1.28
CA THR A 24 -7.79 25.52 0.59
C THR A 24 -6.66 25.42 1.61
N LEU A 25 -5.50 24.93 1.17
CA LEU A 25 -4.29 24.90 2.01
C LEU A 25 -3.93 26.31 2.50
N GLN A 26 -4.01 27.30 1.62
CA GLN A 26 -3.73 28.70 1.97
C GLN A 26 -4.66 29.20 3.08
N ARG A 27 -5.96 28.92 2.99
CA ARG A 27 -6.93 29.32 4.02
C ARG A 27 -6.67 28.62 5.35
N TYR A 28 -6.26 27.35 5.31
CA TYR A 28 -5.87 26.61 6.51
C TYR A 28 -4.65 27.23 7.19
N LEU A 29 -3.62 27.59 6.42
CA LEU A 29 -2.41 28.23 6.93
C LEU A 29 -2.71 29.60 7.57
N GLU A 30 -3.57 30.41 6.93
CA GLU A 30 -4.05 31.67 7.48
C GLU A 30 -4.76 31.49 8.83
N LEU A 31 -5.73 30.57 8.91
CA LEU A 31 -6.51 30.32 10.12
C LEU A 31 -5.67 29.73 11.26
N SER A 32 -4.65 28.94 10.92
CA SER A 32 -3.74 28.33 11.90
C SER A 32 -2.56 29.23 12.27
N GLY A 33 -2.38 30.38 11.61
CA GLY A 33 -1.25 31.28 11.83
C GLY A 33 0.10 30.66 11.47
N LYS A 34 0.13 29.70 10.55
CA LYS A 34 1.33 28.96 10.14
C LYS A 34 1.80 29.38 8.74
N SER A 35 3.10 29.29 8.48
CA SER A 35 3.64 29.36 7.12
C SER A 35 3.74 27.97 6.48
N THR A 36 3.93 27.93 5.17
CA THR A 36 4.20 26.68 4.45
C THR A 36 5.47 26.01 4.97
N GLU A 37 6.51 26.77 5.29
CA GLU A 37 7.76 26.26 5.88
C GLU A 37 7.52 25.65 7.25
N ALA A 38 6.70 26.27 8.10
CA ALA A 38 6.34 25.70 9.40
C ALA A 38 5.63 24.34 9.22
N LEU A 39 4.68 24.25 8.28
CA LEU A 39 4.03 22.99 7.94
C LEU A 39 5.03 21.96 7.40
N ARG A 40 5.98 22.35 6.55
CA ARG A 40 7.04 21.45 6.06
C ARG A 40 7.88 20.88 7.20
N GLN A 41 8.26 21.72 8.17
CA GLN A 41 9.05 21.28 9.33
C GLN A 41 8.25 20.30 10.21
N GLU A 42 6.95 20.53 10.39
CA GLU A 42 6.07 19.60 11.11
C GLU A 42 5.95 18.24 10.41
N LEU A 43 5.90 18.23 9.08
CA LEU A 43 5.76 17.01 8.28
C LEU A 43 7.09 16.28 8.06
N ARG A 44 8.23 16.94 8.26
CA ARG A 44 9.57 16.40 7.96
C ARG A 44 9.88 15.08 8.65
N PRO A 45 9.63 14.87 9.96
CA PRO A 45 9.92 13.59 10.61
C PRO A 45 9.14 12.43 9.99
N GLN A 46 7.88 12.67 9.64
CA GLN A 46 7.04 11.66 8.99
C GLN A 46 7.50 11.40 7.55
N ALA A 47 7.90 12.43 6.80
CA ALA A 47 8.48 12.28 5.46
C ALA A 47 9.78 11.47 5.49
N GLU A 48 10.66 11.74 6.47
CA GLU A 48 11.89 10.96 6.66
C GLU A 48 11.62 9.50 6.97
N GLU A 49 10.63 9.22 7.82
CA GLU A 49 10.23 7.85 8.14
C GLU A 49 9.65 7.12 6.92
N ARG A 50 8.76 7.77 6.15
CA ARG A 50 8.18 7.21 4.93
C ARG A 50 9.26 6.94 3.88
N LEU A 51 10.14 7.91 3.65
CA LEU A 51 11.25 7.76 2.73
C LEU A 51 12.17 6.62 3.14
N ARG A 52 12.51 6.50 4.43
CA ARG A 52 13.33 5.39 4.94
C ARG A 52 12.67 4.04 4.69
N LYS A 53 11.37 3.89 4.99
CA LYS A 53 10.62 2.66 4.74
C LYS A 53 10.59 2.30 3.25
N SER A 54 10.32 3.28 2.40
CA SER A 54 10.29 3.11 0.95
C SER A 54 11.65 2.66 0.40
N LEU A 55 12.74 3.31 0.81
CA LEU A 55 14.09 2.94 0.40
C LEU A 55 14.51 1.55 0.92
N SER A 56 14.13 1.20 2.14
CA SER A 56 14.38 -0.15 2.68
C SER A 56 13.64 -1.23 1.88
N LEU A 57 12.38 -1.00 1.54
CA LEU A 57 11.60 -1.91 0.68
C LEU A 57 12.19 -2.03 -0.72
N GLN A 58 12.57 -0.90 -1.32
CA GLN A 58 13.23 -0.89 -2.63
C GLN A 58 14.54 -1.68 -2.59
N LYS A 59 15.34 -1.52 -1.53
CA LYS A 59 16.60 -2.26 -1.41
C LYS A 59 16.37 -3.75 -1.19
N LEU A 60 15.35 -4.14 -0.44
CA LEU A 60 14.95 -5.54 -0.28
C LEU A 60 14.61 -6.17 -1.63
N VAL A 61 13.75 -5.52 -2.40
CA VAL A 61 13.34 -5.98 -3.75
C VAL A 61 14.56 -6.16 -4.65
N GLU A 62 15.48 -5.20 -4.64
CA GLU A 62 16.72 -5.25 -5.44
C GLU A 62 17.62 -6.41 -5.01
N VAL A 63 17.86 -6.58 -3.71
CA VAL A 63 18.78 -7.60 -3.16
C VAL A 63 18.25 -9.01 -3.35
N GLU A 64 16.94 -9.20 -3.19
CA GLU A 64 16.31 -10.52 -3.29
C GLU A 64 15.77 -10.82 -4.70
N GLY A 65 15.95 -9.90 -5.66
CA GLY A 65 15.58 -10.10 -7.05
C GLY A 65 14.08 -10.28 -7.25
N ILE A 66 13.25 -9.59 -6.45
CA ILE A 66 11.79 -9.67 -6.57
C ILE A 66 11.38 -9.04 -7.90
N SER A 67 10.79 -9.83 -8.81
CA SER A 67 10.20 -9.37 -10.07
C SER A 67 8.69 -9.55 -10.09
N VAL A 68 8.03 -8.80 -10.99
CA VAL A 68 6.64 -9.01 -11.37
C VAL A 68 6.62 -9.41 -12.84
N GLU A 69 6.16 -10.62 -13.11
CA GLU A 69 6.04 -11.16 -14.46
C GLU A 69 4.79 -10.62 -15.16
N GLU A 70 4.79 -10.64 -16.49
CA GLU A 70 3.63 -10.15 -17.27
C GLU A 70 2.35 -10.94 -16.96
N SER A 71 2.48 -12.26 -16.77
CA SER A 71 1.35 -13.12 -16.41
C SER A 71 0.70 -12.73 -15.08
N GLU A 72 1.47 -12.19 -14.14
CA GLU A 72 0.94 -11.72 -12.85
C GLU A 72 0.16 -10.42 -13.01
N VAL A 73 0.62 -9.54 -13.91
CA VAL A 73 -0.11 -8.32 -14.28
C VAL A 73 -1.43 -8.68 -14.96
N ASP A 74 -1.41 -9.61 -15.92
CA ASP A 74 -2.61 -10.09 -16.60
C ASP A 74 -3.61 -10.73 -15.63
N GLN A 75 -3.12 -11.55 -14.70
CA GLN A 75 -3.94 -12.16 -13.67
C GLN A 75 -4.59 -11.09 -12.79
N GLU A 76 -3.82 -10.11 -12.29
CA GLU A 76 -4.33 -9.02 -11.46
C GLU A 76 -5.36 -8.15 -12.22
N ILE A 77 -5.16 -7.89 -13.52
CA ILE A 77 -6.17 -7.21 -14.36
C ILE A 77 -7.47 -8.03 -14.42
N SER A 78 -7.36 -9.35 -14.63
CA SER A 78 -8.51 -10.25 -14.66
C SER A 78 -9.26 -10.25 -13.33
N GLU A 79 -8.54 -10.36 -12.21
CA GLU A 79 -9.11 -10.35 -10.86
C GLU A 79 -9.78 -9.02 -10.53
N LEU A 80 -9.12 -7.89 -10.79
CA LEU A 80 -9.68 -6.55 -10.57
C LEU A 80 -10.95 -6.34 -11.39
N SER A 81 -10.96 -6.76 -12.66
CA SER A 81 -12.14 -6.66 -13.50
C SER A 81 -13.30 -7.53 -13.00
N ALA A 82 -13.03 -8.74 -12.52
CA ALA A 82 -14.05 -9.65 -12.00
C ALA A 82 -14.63 -9.14 -10.67
N GLN A 83 -13.79 -8.57 -9.79
CA GLN A 83 -14.23 -7.98 -8.53
C GLN A 83 -15.16 -6.78 -8.75
N LEU A 84 -14.77 -5.87 -9.64
CA LEU A 84 -15.51 -4.63 -9.90
C LEU A 84 -16.78 -4.86 -10.75
N SER A 85 -16.80 -5.89 -11.59
CA SER A 85 -17.96 -6.25 -12.42
C SER A 85 -18.82 -7.38 -11.84
N SER A 86 -18.57 -7.77 -10.59
CA SER A 86 -19.40 -8.76 -9.91
C SER A 86 -20.86 -8.28 -9.81
N PRO A 87 -21.87 -9.20 -9.85
CA PRO A 87 -23.29 -8.84 -9.81
C PRO A 87 -23.70 -7.99 -8.60
N LYS A 88 -22.95 -8.10 -7.50
CA LYS A 88 -23.14 -7.30 -6.28
C LYS A 88 -22.87 -5.80 -6.48
N SER A 89 -22.11 -5.45 -7.52
CA SER A 89 -21.79 -4.06 -7.89
C SER A 89 -22.69 -3.53 -9.01
N GLY A 90 -23.67 -4.31 -9.49
CA GLY A 90 -24.63 -3.91 -10.54
C GLY A 90 -24.06 -3.87 -11.97
N GLY A 91 -22.85 -4.40 -12.19
CA GLY A 91 -22.18 -4.37 -13.49
C GLY A 91 -22.69 -5.45 -14.45
N ASP A 92 -22.77 -5.11 -15.74
CA ASP A 92 -23.05 -6.02 -16.84
C ASP A 92 -21.76 -6.48 -17.56
N ALA A 93 -21.88 -7.45 -18.47
CA ALA A 93 -20.74 -7.99 -19.22
C ALA A 93 -20.01 -6.93 -20.06
N THR A 94 -20.75 -5.94 -20.57
CA THR A 94 -20.24 -4.79 -21.33
C THR A 94 -19.37 -3.87 -20.46
N GLN A 95 -19.74 -3.66 -19.21
CA GLN A 95 -19.00 -2.84 -18.25
C GLN A 95 -17.71 -3.55 -17.78
N ALA A 96 -17.75 -4.88 -17.66
CA ALA A 96 -16.56 -5.69 -17.39
C ALA A 96 -15.51 -5.59 -18.50
N GLU A 97 -15.94 -5.63 -19.75
CA GLU A 97 -15.04 -5.50 -20.88
C GLU A 97 -14.47 -4.07 -20.99
N ALA A 98 -15.29 -3.04 -20.78
CA ALA A 98 -14.84 -1.65 -20.74
C ALA A 98 -13.78 -1.42 -19.64
N LEU A 99 -14.00 -1.99 -18.45
CA LEU A 99 -13.05 -1.90 -17.35
C LEU A 99 -11.75 -2.64 -17.66
N ARG A 100 -11.80 -3.85 -18.23
CA ARG A 100 -10.59 -4.57 -18.67
C ARG A 100 -9.77 -3.75 -19.67
N ARG A 101 -10.43 -3.12 -20.65
CA ARG A 101 -9.75 -2.25 -21.63
C ARG A 101 -9.10 -1.02 -20.97
N ALA A 102 -9.74 -0.46 -19.95
CA ALA A 102 -9.16 0.64 -19.17
C ALA A 102 -7.94 0.17 -18.37
N LEU A 103 -8.03 -0.97 -17.69
CA LEU A 103 -6.94 -1.54 -16.89
C LEU A 103 -5.75 -2.02 -17.75
N ALA A 104 -6.00 -2.38 -19.01
CA ALA A 104 -4.98 -2.76 -19.98
C ALA A 104 -4.20 -1.57 -20.57
N GLN A 105 -4.55 -0.32 -20.24
CA GLN A 105 -3.80 0.84 -20.69
C GLN A 105 -2.38 0.87 -20.05
N PRO A 106 -1.33 1.36 -20.75
CA PRO A 106 0.04 1.34 -20.25
C PRO A 106 0.25 2.04 -18.89
N GLU A 107 -0.55 3.05 -18.58
CA GLU A 107 -0.49 3.76 -17.29
C GLU A 107 -1.13 2.95 -16.15
N SER A 108 -2.28 2.33 -16.43
CA SER A 108 -2.95 1.41 -15.51
C SER A 108 -2.09 0.18 -15.24
N GLN A 109 -1.50 -0.43 -16.28
CA GLN A 109 -0.57 -1.55 -16.13
C GLN A 109 0.66 -1.19 -15.29
N ARG A 110 1.26 0.00 -15.49
CA ARG A 110 2.36 0.48 -14.65
C ARG A 110 1.95 0.58 -13.18
N SER A 111 0.77 1.12 -12.92
CA SER A 111 0.23 1.25 -11.56
C SER A 111 -0.05 -0.11 -10.92
N ILE A 112 -0.63 -1.04 -11.69
CA ILE A 112 -0.89 -2.42 -11.26
C ILE A 112 0.42 -3.13 -10.92
N ARG A 113 1.41 -3.03 -11.82
CA ARG A 113 2.74 -3.62 -11.60
C ARG A 113 3.41 -3.04 -10.34
N SER A 114 3.35 -1.72 -10.14
CA SER A 114 3.87 -1.06 -8.93
C SER A 114 3.22 -1.59 -7.64
N ARG A 115 1.90 -1.80 -7.67
CA ARG A 115 1.16 -2.39 -6.54
C ARG A 115 1.60 -3.83 -6.26
N LEU A 116 1.73 -4.66 -7.30
CA LEU A 116 2.20 -6.04 -7.19
C LEU A 116 3.62 -6.10 -6.61
N TYR A 117 4.52 -5.22 -7.06
CA TYR A 117 5.86 -5.06 -6.50
C TYR A 117 5.81 -4.76 -4.99
N GLY A 118 5.03 -3.77 -4.59
CA GLY A 118 4.88 -3.39 -3.19
C GLY A 118 4.33 -4.54 -2.32
N ARG A 119 3.34 -5.27 -2.84
CA ARG A 119 2.75 -6.43 -2.14
C ARG A 119 3.76 -7.54 -1.94
N LYS A 120 4.48 -7.96 -2.98
CA LYS A 120 5.53 -8.98 -2.87
C LYS A 120 6.64 -8.58 -1.89
N ALA A 121 7.07 -7.32 -1.95
CA ALA A 121 8.09 -6.80 -1.03
C ALA A 121 7.63 -6.86 0.44
N LEU A 122 6.36 -6.54 0.69
CA LEU A 122 5.76 -6.61 2.02
C LEU A 122 5.57 -8.04 2.50
N GLU A 123 5.03 -8.93 1.66
CA GLU A 123 4.91 -10.37 1.95
C GLU A 123 6.28 -10.93 2.38
N ARG A 124 7.33 -10.55 1.66
CA ARG A 124 8.68 -10.96 1.98
C ARG A 124 9.23 -10.37 3.27
N LEU A 125 8.97 -9.09 3.57
CA LEU A 125 9.29 -8.51 4.87
C LEU A 125 8.56 -9.23 6.01
N VAL A 126 7.31 -9.62 5.79
CA VAL A 126 6.51 -10.38 6.77
C VAL A 126 7.10 -11.77 6.97
N GLU A 127 7.53 -12.47 5.92
CA GLU A 127 8.26 -13.74 6.04
C GLU A 127 9.56 -13.58 6.83
N ILE A 128 10.33 -12.52 6.62
CA ILE A 128 11.57 -12.27 7.37
C ILE A 128 11.25 -11.99 8.86
N GLY A 129 10.25 -11.15 9.12
CA GLY A 129 9.88 -10.72 10.48
C GLY A 129 9.11 -11.77 11.29
N LEU A 130 8.26 -12.55 10.63
CA LEU A 130 7.46 -13.63 11.24
C LEU A 130 8.09 -15.00 11.07
N GLY A 131 8.96 -15.24 10.09
CA GLY A 131 9.69 -16.51 9.93
C GLY A 131 10.69 -16.80 11.06
N GLY A 132 11.03 -15.79 11.87
CA GLY A 132 11.73 -15.98 13.15
C GLY A 132 10.81 -16.20 14.36
N ARG A 133 9.50 -15.92 14.23
CA ARG A 133 8.52 -15.93 15.33
C ARG A 133 7.42 -16.98 15.18
N ALA A 134 7.15 -17.45 13.96
CA ALA A 134 6.28 -18.58 13.66
C ALA A 134 6.86 -19.89 14.22
N ALA A 135 8.19 -20.05 14.20
CA ALA A 135 8.87 -21.15 14.88
C ALA A 135 8.74 -21.10 16.42
N ALA A 136 8.44 -19.93 17.00
CA ALA A 136 8.26 -19.76 18.45
C ALA A 136 6.80 -19.88 18.91
N LEU A 137 5.85 -19.98 17.98
CA LEU A 137 4.41 -20.10 18.29
C LEU A 137 3.85 -21.50 18.03
N GLU A 138 4.65 -22.43 17.53
CA GLU A 138 4.28 -23.84 17.35
C GLU A 138 4.68 -24.69 18.58
N THR A 139 3.87 -24.56 19.65
CA THR A 139 3.53 -25.50 20.75
C THR A 139 4.59 -26.02 21.76
N PRO A 140 4.15 -26.31 23.00
CA PRO A 140 3.72 -27.68 23.27
C PRO A 140 2.28 -27.77 23.78
N SER A 141 1.54 -28.67 23.13
CA SER A 141 0.41 -29.39 23.72
C SER A 141 0.88 -30.05 25.03
N ALA A 142 0.19 -29.80 26.13
CA ALA A 142 0.36 -30.52 27.38
C ALA A 142 -1.01 -30.81 28.03
N GLN A 143 -1.48 -32.02 27.73
CA GLN A 143 -2.19 -32.95 28.61
C GLN A 143 -3.56 -32.54 29.19
N GLU A 144 -4.62 -33.12 28.60
CA GLU A 144 -5.77 -33.60 29.37
C GLU A 144 -5.30 -34.50 30.52
N PRO A 145 -5.72 -34.28 31.78
CA PRO A 145 -5.55 -35.28 32.81
C PRO A 145 -6.60 -36.37 32.62
N ALA A 146 -6.12 -37.59 32.37
CA ALA A 146 -6.89 -38.82 32.51
C ALA A 146 -7.48 -38.91 33.93
N ALA A 147 -8.80 -38.95 34.03
CA ALA A 147 -9.49 -39.28 35.25
C ALA A 147 -9.33 -40.79 35.55
N VAL A 148 -8.54 -41.13 36.56
CA VAL A 148 -8.60 -42.41 37.27
C VAL A 148 -9.42 -42.20 38.54
N GLY A 149 -10.44 -43.04 38.71
CA GLY A 149 -11.46 -42.88 39.73
C GLY A 149 -11.07 -43.25 41.17
N LYS A 150 -12.04 -43.00 42.05
CA LYS A 150 -12.38 -43.82 43.21
C LYS A 150 -13.89 -43.85 43.35
#